data_AF-A0A0R1QG71-F1
#
_entry.id   AF-A0A0R1QG71-F1
#
_cell.length_a   1.000
_cell.length_b   1.000
_cell.length_c   1.000
_cell.angle_alpha   90.00
_cell.angle_beta   90.00
_cell.angle_gamma   90.00
#
_symmetry.space_group_name_H-M   'P 1'
#
loop_
_entity.id
_entity.type
_entity.pdbx_description
1 polymer ?
#
loop_
_entity_poly.entity_id
_entity_poly.type
_entity_poly.pdbx_seq_one_letter_code
_entity_poly.pdbx_strand_id
1 'polypeptide(L)'
;MRIRTRFNIVPTRVKTWVNRFLTAATFFQTCNESEGGKREVYKKDDVLMVLDVEQFIVVTAYQYNPFDKTSGLSDDMKKLLRPSLKRIIGQQHINLRDKLDGLMLDLQLNYQSFQTHPQSMTDLQKYLATIAEINKQIADSQALIENVHNLIK
;
A
#
# COMPACT_ATOMS: atom_id res chain seq x y z
N MET A 1 18.63 12.17 22.26
CA MET A 1 20.11 12.11 22.11
C MET A 1 20.59 11.72 20.69
N ARG A 2 19.85 10.91 19.90
CA ARG A 2 20.29 10.38 18.58
C ARG A 2 20.69 11.39 17.51
N ILE A 3 20.01 12.53 17.37
CA ILE A 3 20.37 13.57 16.37
C ILE A 3 21.70 14.26 16.70
N ARG A 4 21.98 14.46 17.99
CA ARG A 4 23.24 15.09 18.45
C ARG A 4 24.45 14.27 18.01
N THR A 5 24.37 12.95 18.19
CA THR A 5 25.43 12.01 17.81
C THR A 5 25.54 11.81 16.31
N ARG A 6 24.41 11.86 15.56
CA ARG A 6 24.44 11.68 14.10
C ARG A 6 25.01 12.87 13.33
N PHE A 7 24.78 14.09 13.80
CA PHE A 7 25.10 15.30 13.02
C PHE A 7 26.18 16.18 13.67
N ASN A 8 26.71 15.81 14.85
CA ASN A 8 27.73 16.55 15.58
C ASN A 8 27.42 18.06 15.73
N ILE A 9 26.16 18.38 16.07
CA ILE A 9 25.67 19.76 16.16
C ILE A 9 25.63 20.20 17.63
N VAL A 10 26.19 21.38 17.91
CA VAL A 10 26.17 22.04 19.23
C VAL A 10 24.72 22.27 19.70
N PRO A 11 24.38 22.05 21.00
CA PRO A 11 23.01 22.14 21.50
C PRO A 11 22.27 23.46 21.19
N THR A 12 22.99 24.59 21.20
CA THR A 12 22.46 25.92 20.89
C THR A 12 22.01 26.05 19.43
N ARG A 13 22.74 25.42 18.50
CA ARG A 13 22.38 25.38 17.07
C ARG A 13 21.18 24.48 16.82
N VAL A 14 21.08 23.35 17.53
CA VAL A 14 19.90 22.47 17.45
C VAL A 14 18.65 23.23 17.90
N LYS A 15 18.68 23.93 19.04
CA LYS A 15 17.53 24.70 19.54
C LYS A 15 17.09 25.79 18.56
N THR A 16 18.04 26.49 17.95
CA THR A 16 17.76 27.52 16.93
C THR A 16 17.11 26.92 15.68
N TRP A 17 17.62 25.77 15.23
CA TRP A 17 17.08 25.05 14.07
C TRP A 17 15.66 24.53 14.33
N VAL A 18 15.42 23.97 15.51
CA VAL A 18 14.09 23.52 15.95
C VAL A 18 13.09 24.67 16.00
N ASN A 19 13.46 25.81 16.59
CA ASN A 19 12.59 26.98 16.60
C ASN A 19 12.25 27.43 15.19
N ARG A 20 13.24 27.53 14.29
CA ARG A 20 13.01 27.91 12.88
C ARG A 20 12.18 26.89 12.10
N PHE A 21 12.29 25.61 12.45
CA PHE A 21 11.48 24.55 11.87
C PHE A 21 10.03 24.70 12.33
N LEU A 22 9.81 24.77 13.65
CA LEU A 22 8.48 24.89 14.24
C LEU A 22 7.72 26.17 13.85
N THR A 23 8.42 27.28 13.61
CA THR A 23 7.77 28.52 13.12
C THR A 23 7.20 28.39 11.70
N ALA A 24 7.65 27.40 10.93
CA ALA A 24 7.23 27.17 9.55
C ALA A 24 6.59 25.78 9.34
N ALA A 25 6.50 24.97 10.38
CA ALA A 25 5.96 23.62 10.32
C ALA A 25 4.50 23.61 10.76
N THR A 26 3.69 22.81 10.09
CA THR A 26 2.31 22.51 10.49
C THR A 26 2.30 21.33 11.44
N PHE A 27 1.50 21.40 12.50
CA PHE A 27 1.21 20.23 13.33
C PHE A 27 0.59 19.13 12.46
N PHE A 28 1.10 17.90 12.59
CA PHE A 28 0.63 16.76 11.81
C PHE A 28 -0.18 15.80 12.68
N GLN A 29 0.40 15.33 13.78
CA GLN A 29 -0.20 14.28 14.61
C GLN A 29 0.47 14.20 16.00
N THR A 30 -0.28 13.83 17.03
CA THR A 30 0.27 13.36 18.30
C THR A 30 0.55 11.86 18.21
N CYS A 31 1.77 11.43 18.55
CA CYS A 31 2.08 10.01 18.73
C CYS A 31 1.57 9.58 20.12
N ASN A 32 0.33 9.12 20.18
CA ASN A 32 -0.18 8.47 21.38
C ASN A 32 0.14 6.97 21.38
N GLU A 33 0.30 6.48 22.61
CA GLU A 33 0.43 5.08 23.04
C GLU A 33 1.87 4.56 23.14
N SER A 34 2.38 4.60 24.38
CA SER A 34 2.91 3.43 25.11
C SER A 34 4.15 3.70 25.99
N GLU A 35 4.94 4.75 25.78
CA GLU A 35 6.07 5.05 26.69
C GLU A 35 6.37 6.55 26.78
N GLY A 36 5.93 7.17 27.88
CA GLY A 36 6.49 8.37 28.49
C GLY A 36 6.76 9.58 27.57
N GLY A 37 5.83 10.53 27.57
CA GLY A 37 6.03 11.88 27.04
C GLY A 37 5.18 12.16 25.80
N LYS A 38 4.49 13.32 25.79
CA LYS A 38 3.71 13.82 24.67
C LYS A 38 4.64 14.10 23.48
N ARG A 39 4.79 13.11 22.59
CA ARG A 39 5.53 13.26 21.33
C ARG A 39 4.59 13.75 20.25
N GLU A 40 4.99 14.81 19.58
CA GLU A 40 4.25 15.44 18.49
C GLU A 40 5.06 15.39 17.20
N VAL A 41 4.35 15.17 16.09
CA VAL A 41 4.93 15.16 14.75
C VAL A 41 4.57 16.47 14.07
N TYR A 42 5.59 17.18 13.60
CA TYR A 42 5.49 18.43 12.88
C TYR A 42 5.97 18.23 11.45
N LYS A 43 5.20 18.73 10.48
CA LYS A 43 5.51 18.62 9.05
C LYS A 43 5.91 19.97 8.49
N LYS A 44 7.01 20.02 7.74
CA LYS A 44 7.37 21.15 6.88
C LYS A 44 7.83 20.61 5.54
N ASP A 45 7.13 20.98 4.46
CA ASP A 45 7.39 20.50 3.11
C ASP A 45 7.53 18.96 3.08
N ASP A 46 8.68 18.47 2.63
CA ASP A 46 9.03 17.05 2.55
C ASP A 46 9.74 16.52 3.81
N VAL A 47 9.52 17.13 4.99
CA VAL A 47 10.17 16.71 6.24
C VAL A 47 9.15 16.56 7.37
N LEU A 48 9.17 15.38 8.00
CA LEU A 48 8.48 15.10 9.26
C LEU A 48 9.48 15.12 10.41
N MET A 49 9.22 15.93 11.43
CA MET A 49 10.03 16.01 12.65
C MET A 49 9.22 15.52 13.85
N VAL A 50 9.77 14.56 14.59
CA VAL A 50 9.19 14.10 15.85
C VAL A 50 9.84 14.86 17.00
N LEU A 51 9.03 15.62 17.73
CA LEU A 51 9.42 16.44 18.86
C LEU A 51 8.83 15.85 20.15
N ASP A 52 9.67 15.74 21.17
CA ASP A 52 9.21 15.61 22.55
C ASP A 52 8.88 17.01 23.09
N VAL A 53 7.60 17.28 23.34
CA VAL A 53 7.11 18.61 23.72
C VAL A 53 7.53 18.98 25.14
N GLU A 54 7.59 18.01 26.05
CA GLU A 54 7.93 18.25 27.46
C GLU A 54 9.40 18.60 27.61
N GLN A 55 10.27 17.91 26.87
CA GLN A 55 11.72 18.12 26.96
C GLN A 55 12.24 19.10 25.91
N PHE A 56 11.41 19.49 24.95
CA PHE A 56 11.78 20.30 23.77
C PHE A 56 12.96 19.69 23.00
N ILE A 57 12.92 18.36 22.82
CA ILE A 57 14.00 17.59 22.18
C ILE A 57 13.48 16.99 20.87
N VAL A 58 14.23 17.18 19.78
CA VAL A 58 13.99 16.43 18.55
C VAL A 58 14.45 14.99 18.76
N VAL A 59 13.49 14.08 18.65
CA VAL A 59 13.73 12.64 18.73
C VAL A 59 14.33 12.16 17.42
N THR A 60 13.71 12.53 16.30
CA THR A 60 14.09 12.12 14.95
C THR A 60 13.45 13.01 13.88
N ALA A 61 14.01 13.02 12.68
CA ALA A 61 13.43 13.67 11.50
C ALA A 61 13.54 12.72 10.29
N TYR A 62 12.48 12.62 9.51
CA TYR A 62 12.38 11.78 8.32
C TYR A 62 11.94 12.61 7.12
N GLN A 63 12.31 12.17 5.92
CA GLN A 63 11.75 12.73 4.71
C GLN A 63 10.30 12.26 4.57
N TYR A 64 9.37 13.20 4.38
CA TYR A 64 7.98 12.91 4.06
C TYR A 64 7.92 12.38 2.62
N ASN A 65 7.68 11.09 2.48
CA ASN A 65 7.40 10.48 1.19
C ASN A 65 5.88 10.23 1.09
N PRO A 66 5.13 10.98 0.26
CA PRO A 66 3.69 10.78 0.09
C PRO A 66 3.32 9.41 -0.51
N PHE A 67 4.30 8.68 -1.05
CA PHE A 67 4.11 7.35 -1.62
C PHE A 67 4.49 6.20 -0.68
N ASP A 68 5.15 6.48 0.45
CA ASP A 68 5.49 5.45 1.44
C ASP A 68 4.37 5.32 2.48
N LYS A 69 3.31 4.59 2.09
CA LYS A 69 2.17 4.26 2.96
C LYS A 69 2.56 3.32 4.12
N THR A 70 3.80 2.86 4.16
CA THR A 70 4.30 1.96 5.21
C THR A 70 5.20 2.67 6.23
N SER A 71 5.39 3.98 6.11
CA SER A 71 6.24 4.80 6.97
C SER A 71 5.82 4.84 8.46
N GLY A 72 4.60 4.38 8.79
CA GLY A 72 4.11 4.20 10.16
C GLY A 72 4.18 2.77 10.73
N LEU A 73 4.55 1.76 9.92
CA LEU A 73 4.60 0.36 10.34
C LEU A 73 6.02 -0.01 10.82
N SER A 74 6.12 -0.64 11.98
CA SER A 74 7.39 -1.19 12.47
C SER A 74 7.91 -2.30 11.54
N ASP A 75 9.23 -2.48 11.48
CA ASP A 75 9.83 -3.52 10.63
C ASP A 75 9.32 -4.93 10.95
N ASP A 76 8.94 -5.18 12.20
CA ASP A 76 8.34 -6.45 12.63
C ASP A 76 6.92 -6.62 12.10
N MET A 77 6.12 -5.55 12.05
CA MET A 77 4.81 -5.57 11.39
C MET A 77 4.95 -5.79 9.89
N LYS A 78 5.95 -5.17 9.23
CA LYS A 78 6.22 -5.41 7.79
C LYS A 78 6.64 -6.86 7.54
N LYS A 79 7.43 -7.47 8.44
CA LYS A 79 7.80 -8.89 8.36
C LYS A 79 6.62 -9.83 8.53
N LEU A 80 5.61 -9.47 9.33
CA LEU A 80 4.39 -10.26 9.51
C LEU A 80 3.40 -10.08 8.35
N LEU A 81 3.32 -8.88 7.76
CA LEU A 81 2.41 -8.57 6.66
C LEU A 81 2.87 -9.14 5.32
N ARG A 82 4.17 -9.12 5.03
CA ARG A 82 4.73 -9.60 3.74
C ARG A 82 4.35 -11.06 3.40
N PRO A 83 4.48 -12.04 4.31
CA PRO A 83 4.05 -13.42 4.05
C PRO A 83 2.56 -13.52 3.79
N SER A 84 1.75 -12.78 4.55
CA SER A 84 0.29 -12.76 4.41
C SER A 84 -0.15 -12.18 3.06
N LEU A 85 0.46 -11.07 2.62
CA LEU A 85 0.23 -10.47 1.31
C LEU A 85 0.66 -11.39 0.16
N LYS A 86 1.81 -12.05 0.29
CA LYS A 86 2.25 -13.08 -0.68
C LYS A 86 1.27 -14.26 -0.75
N ARG A 87 0.74 -14.70 0.39
CA ARG A 87 -0.27 -15.77 0.44
C ARG A 87 -1.56 -15.36 -0.25
N ILE A 88 -2.01 -14.11 -0.08
CA ILE A 88 -3.20 -13.58 -0.76
C ILE A 88 -3.00 -13.59 -2.29
N ILE A 89 -1.84 -13.14 -2.78
CA ILE A 89 -1.52 -13.20 -4.22
C ILE A 89 -1.52 -14.65 -4.71
N GLY A 90 -0.87 -15.56 -3.99
CA GLY A 90 -0.83 -16.99 -4.35
C GLY A 90 -2.23 -17.61 -4.41
N GLN A 91 -3.09 -17.31 -3.43
CA GLN A 91 -4.46 -17.79 -3.40
C GLN A 91 -5.29 -17.22 -4.56
N GLN A 92 -5.07 -15.94 -4.92
CA GLN A 92 -5.76 -15.35 -6.05
C GLN A 92 -5.32 -15.94 -7.40
N HIS A 93 -4.04 -16.30 -7.56
CA HIS A 93 -3.61 -17.04 -8.75
C HIS A 93 -4.30 -18.39 -8.89
N ILE A 94 -4.45 -19.14 -7.78
CA ILE A 94 -5.16 -20.42 -7.77
C ILE A 94 -6.64 -20.21 -8.12
N ASN A 95 -7.31 -19.27 -7.44
CA ASN A 95 -8.73 -18.98 -7.70
C ASN A 95 -8.99 -18.51 -9.13
N LEU A 96 -8.11 -17.65 -9.68
CA LEU A 96 -8.22 -17.19 -11.07
C LEU A 96 -8.06 -18.38 -12.01
N ARG A 97 -7.06 -19.24 -11.79
CA ARG A 97 -6.84 -20.43 -12.61
C ARG A 97 -8.07 -21.34 -12.61
N ASP A 98 -8.60 -21.69 -11.44
CA ASP A 98 -9.75 -22.60 -11.33
C ASP A 98 -11.00 -22.02 -12.01
N LYS A 99 -11.22 -20.70 -11.88
CA LYS A 99 -12.32 -20.00 -12.56
C LYS A 99 -12.13 -19.94 -14.07
N LEU A 100 -10.92 -19.65 -14.53
CA LEU A 100 -10.61 -19.58 -15.97
C LEU A 100 -10.73 -20.96 -16.61
N ASP A 101 -10.28 -22.02 -15.94
CA ASP A 101 -10.43 -23.40 -16.43
C ASP A 101 -11.91 -23.73 -16.65
N GLY A 102 -12.80 -23.35 -15.72
CA GLY A 102 -14.25 -23.49 -15.89
C GLY A 102 -14.82 -22.68 -17.05
N LEU A 103 -14.47 -21.39 -17.13
CA LEU A 103 -14.95 -20.50 -18.20
C LEU A 103 -14.44 -20.90 -19.58
N MET A 104 -13.23 -21.45 -19.68
CA MET A 104 -12.66 -21.96 -20.93
C MET A 104 -13.39 -23.21 -21.42
N LEU A 105 -13.80 -24.11 -20.51
CA LEU A 105 -14.66 -25.24 -20.85
C LEU A 105 -16.02 -24.76 -21.36
N ASP A 106 -16.66 -23.81 -20.67
CA ASP A 106 -17.92 -23.22 -21.10
C ASP A 106 -17.79 -22.55 -22.48
N LEU A 107 -16.67 -21.85 -22.72
CA LEU A 107 -16.38 -21.21 -24.01
C LEU A 107 -16.23 -22.24 -25.14
N GLN A 108 -15.56 -23.36 -24.88
CA GLN A 108 -15.43 -24.45 -25.83
C GLN A 108 -16.77 -25.12 -26.14
N LEU A 109 -17.60 -25.37 -25.12
CA LEU A 109 -18.94 -25.93 -25.28
C LEU A 109 -19.86 -24.99 -26.06
N ASN A 110 -19.84 -23.69 -25.74
CA ASN A 110 -20.60 -22.66 -26.46
C ASN A 110 -20.15 -22.55 -27.92
N TYR A 111 -18.84 -22.63 -28.18
CA TYR A 111 -18.30 -22.62 -29.54
C TYR A 111 -18.72 -23.85 -30.34
N GLN A 112 -18.70 -25.05 -29.74
CA GLN A 112 -19.19 -26.28 -30.39
C GLN A 112 -20.70 -26.22 -30.67
N SER A 113 -21.49 -25.69 -29.73
CA SER A 113 -22.94 -25.46 -29.93
C SER A 113 -23.20 -24.50 -31.08
N PHE A 114 -22.42 -23.42 -31.18
CA PHE A 114 -22.51 -22.47 -32.28
C PHE A 114 -22.08 -23.09 -33.63
N GLN A 115 -21.02 -23.91 -33.68
CA GLN A 115 -20.62 -24.61 -34.91
C GLN A 115 -21.69 -25.59 -35.40
N THR A 116 -22.42 -26.24 -34.50
CA THR A 116 -23.51 -27.17 -34.86
C THR A 116 -24.78 -26.43 -35.27
N HIS A 117 -24.99 -25.19 -34.82
CA HIS A 117 -26.14 -24.35 -35.18
C HIS A 117 -25.71 -22.91 -35.54
N PRO A 118 -25.12 -22.67 -36.74
CA PRO A 118 -24.42 -21.42 -37.09
C PRO A 118 -25.29 -20.15 -37.21
N GLN A 119 -26.60 -20.23 -36.99
CA GLN A 119 -27.55 -19.10 -37.08
C GLN A 119 -28.25 -18.78 -35.75
N SER A 120 -27.86 -19.47 -34.67
CA SER A 120 -28.38 -19.21 -33.33
C SER A 120 -27.73 -17.95 -32.73
N MET A 121 -28.41 -16.81 -32.87
CA MET A 121 -28.01 -15.55 -32.22
C MET A 121 -27.87 -15.70 -30.70
N THR A 122 -28.66 -16.59 -30.10
CA THR A 122 -28.59 -16.94 -28.68
C THR A 122 -27.27 -17.61 -28.29
N ASP A 123 -26.72 -18.48 -29.13
CA ASP A 123 -25.45 -19.16 -28.81
C ASP A 123 -24.25 -18.25 -29.05
N LEU A 124 -24.32 -17.36 -30.06
CA LEU A 124 -23.33 -16.30 -30.25
C LEU A 124 -23.29 -15.32 -29.06
N GLN A 125 -24.46 -14.93 -28.53
CA GLN A 125 -24.54 -14.07 -27.34
C GLN A 125 -23.94 -14.74 -26.10
N LYS A 126 -24.22 -16.03 -25.89
CA LYS A 126 -23.59 -16.79 -24.78
C LYS A 126 -22.07 -16.84 -24.92
N TYR A 127 -21.56 -17.11 -26.12
CA TYR A 127 -20.13 -17.12 -26.39
C TYR A 127 -19.46 -15.77 -26.08
N LEU A 128 -20.04 -14.66 -26.56
CA LEU A 128 -19.53 -13.31 -26.28
C LEU A 128 -19.61 -12.93 -24.80
N ALA A 129 -20.66 -13.35 -24.10
CA ALA A 129 -20.80 -13.14 -22.66
C ALA A 129 -19.71 -13.86 -21.87
N THR A 130 -19.40 -15.12 -22.22
CA THR A 130 -18.29 -15.87 -21.59
C THR A 130 -16.95 -15.17 -21.81
N ILE A 131 -16.68 -14.63 -23.00
CA ILE A 131 -15.46 -13.85 -23.27
C ILE A 131 -15.39 -12.58 -22.40
N ALA A 132 -16.49 -11.84 -22.30
CA ALA A 132 -16.55 -10.63 -21.49
C ALA A 132 -16.29 -10.93 -20.00
N GLU A 133 -16.83 -12.04 -19.50
CA GLU A 133 -16.62 -12.48 -18.12
C GLU A 133 -15.16 -12.89 -17.84
N ILE A 134 -14.52 -13.62 -18.76
CA ILE A 134 -13.09 -13.94 -18.69
C ILE A 134 -12.25 -12.66 -18.59
N ASN A 135 -12.48 -11.70 -19.50
CA ASN A 135 -11.73 -10.44 -19.52
C ASN A 135 -11.92 -9.63 -18.23
N LYS A 136 -13.13 -9.62 -17.68
CA LYS A 136 -13.41 -8.96 -16.41
C LYS A 136 -12.65 -9.61 -15.24
N GLN A 137 -12.68 -10.93 -15.12
CA GLN A 137 -11.96 -11.63 -14.05
C GLN A 137 -10.45 -11.39 -14.12
N ILE A 138 -9.88 -11.36 -15.34
CA ILE A 138 -8.46 -11.05 -15.55
C ILE A 138 -8.15 -9.61 -15.09
N ALA A 139 -8.97 -8.63 -15.47
CA ALA A 139 -8.78 -7.24 -15.08
C ALA A 139 -8.88 -7.04 -13.56
N ASP A 140 -9.88 -7.65 -12.91
CA ASP A 140 -10.09 -7.56 -11.46
C ASP A 140 -8.90 -8.16 -10.69
N SER A 141 -8.36 -9.30 -11.15
CA SER A 141 -7.17 -9.91 -10.54
C SER A 141 -5.89 -9.11 -10.78
N GLN A 142 -5.71 -8.51 -11.96
CA GLN A 142 -4.57 -7.62 -12.23
C GLN A 142 -4.59 -6.40 -11.29
N ALA A 143 -5.75 -5.77 -11.14
CA ALA A 143 -5.93 -4.64 -10.22
C ALA A 143 -5.60 -5.01 -8.77
N LEU A 144 -6.00 -6.22 -8.33
CA LEU A 144 -5.67 -6.71 -6.99
C LEU A 144 -4.16 -6.96 -6.83
N ILE A 145 -3.49 -7.55 -7.82
CA ILE A 145 -2.04 -7.77 -7.79
C ILE A 145 -1.26 -6.44 -7.73
N GLU A 146 -1.67 -5.44 -8.51
CA GLU A 146 -1.08 -4.10 -8.48
C GLU A 146 -1.27 -3.41 -7.13
N ASN A 147 -2.48 -3.49 -6.56
CA ASN A 147 -2.76 -2.96 -5.23
C ASN A 147 -1.88 -3.60 -4.16
N VAL A 148 -1.67 -4.91 -4.20
CA VAL A 148 -0.77 -5.60 -3.27
C VAL A 148 0.70 -5.21 -3.52
N HIS A 149 1.13 -5.06 -4.77
CA HIS A 149 2.49 -4.58 -5.09
C HIS A 149 2.74 -3.17 -4.55
N ASN A 150 1.76 -2.27 -4.69
CA ASN A 150 1.83 -0.91 -4.18
C ASN A 150 1.86 -0.83 -2.65
N LEU A 151 1.41 -1.88 -1.95
CA LEU A 151 1.50 -2.00 -0.49
C LEU A 151 2.85 -2.58 -0.01
N ILE A 152 3.61 -3.22 -0.90
CA ILE A 152 4.90 -3.86 -0.57
C ILE A 152 6.09 -2.92 -0.86
N LYS A 153 5.94 -2.00 -1.83
CA LYS A 153 6.91 -0.93 -2.13
C LYS A 153 6.93 0.12 -1.02
#